data_AF-A0A7V6KW90-F1
#
_entry.id   AF-A0A7V6KW90-F1
#
_cell.length_a   1.000
_cell.length_b   1.000
_cell.length_c   1.000
_cell.angle_alpha   90.00
_cell.angle_beta   90.00
_cell.angle_gamma   90.00
#
_symmetry.space_group_name_H-M   'P 1'
#
loop_
_entity.id
_entity.type
_entity.pdbx_description
1 polymer ?
#
loop_
_entity_poly.entity_id
_entity_poly.type
_entity_poly.pdbx_seq_one_letter_code
_entity_poly.pdbx_strand_id
1 'polypeptide(L)'
;LVLKEKEKSESEVADLLQSARKAQQHLERLNALKIEEYEKYLDGKIGKDDYLKQREMYNQEIEQTSSQISKLEADYELQKLKNKESENQFIEHFKRKQEIKELSRDLVKELVDSIYVFGENQIEIVWNFADDYKKILEML
;
A
#
# COMPACT_ATOMS: atom_id res chain seq x y z
N LEU A 1 -4.46 11.74 16.20
CA LEU A 1 -4.36 11.98 14.73
C LEU A 1 -3.60 10.86 14.01
N VAL A 2 -2.59 10.27 14.66
CA VAL A 2 -1.70 9.24 14.10
C VAL A 2 -2.42 7.94 13.70
N LEU A 3 -3.38 7.45 14.50
CA LEU A 3 -4.18 6.25 14.19
C LEU A 3 -4.96 6.41 12.86
N LYS A 4 -5.49 7.61 12.61
CA LYS A 4 -6.28 7.92 11.41
C LYS A 4 -5.42 8.03 10.15
N GLU A 5 -4.15 8.43 10.29
CA GLU A 5 -3.18 8.48 9.20
C GLU A 5 -2.64 7.09 8.85
N LYS A 6 -2.53 6.19 9.85
CA LYS A 6 -2.05 4.81 9.66
C LYS A 6 -3.10 3.87 9.09
N GLU A 7 -4.35 3.93 9.58
CA GLU A 7 -5.47 3.20 8.93
C GLU A 7 -5.66 3.65 7.49
N LYS A 8 -5.44 4.95 7.23
CA LYS A 8 -5.45 5.50 5.88
C LYS A 8 -4.29 4.98 5.03
N SER A 9 -3.07 4.89 5.57
CA SER A 9 -1.92 4.36 4.80
C SER A 9 -2.03 2.85 4.53
N GLU A 10 -2.55 2.05 5.47
CA GLU A 10 -2.81 0.62 5.27
C GLU A 10 -3.94 0.37 4.26
N SER A 11 -5.01 1.17 4.31
CA SER A 11 -6.07 1.17 3.29
C SER A 11 -5.52 1.55 1.90
N GLU A 12 -4.70 2.61 1.81
CA GLU A 12 -4.08 3.04 0.56
C GLU A 12 -3.17 1.96 -0.04
N VAL A 13 -2.39 1.25 0.80
CA VAL A 13 -1.55 0.12 0.36
C VAL A 13 -2.39 -1.04 -0.16
N ALA A 14 -3.51 -1.37 0.49
CA ALA A 14 -4.43 -2.40 0.04
C ALA A 14 -5.09 -2.04 -1.30
N ASP A 15 -5.49 -0.78 -1.48
CA ASP A 15 -6.09 -0.26 -2.72
C ASP A 15 -5.09 -0.28 -3.89
N LEU A 16 -3.82 0.08 -3.63
CA LEU A 16 -2.74 -0.02 -4.62
C LEU A 16 -2.52 -1.46 -5.08
N LEU A 17 -2.45 -2.41 -4.15
CA LEU A 17 -2.31 -3.84 -4.45
C LEU A 17 -3.50 -4.38 -5.25
N GLN A 18 -4.72 -3.98 -4.88
CA GLN A 18 -5.92 -4.40 -5.61
C GLN A 18 -5.92 -3.84 -7.03
N SER A 19 -5.53 -2.57 -7.20
CA SER A 19 -5.45 -1.90 -8.49
C SER A 19 -4.38 -2.53 -9.39
N ALA A 20 -3.21 -2.86 -8.84
CA ALA A 20 -2.14 -3.54 -9.57
C ALA A 20 -2.59 -4.93 -10.05
N ARG A 21 -3.25 -5.71 -9.18
CA ARG A 21 -3.80 -7.04 -9.55
C ARG A 21 -4.83 -6.95 -10.68
N LYS A 22 -5.74 -5.97 -10.63
CA LYS A 22 -6.73 -5.77 -11.70
C LYS A 22 -6.05 -5.40 -13.03
N ALA A 23 -5.04 -4.54 -12.99
CA ALA A 23 -4.26 -4.18 -14.18
C ALA A 23 -3.49 -5.38 -14.75
N GLN A 24 -2.90 -6.23 -13.90
CA GLN A 24 -2.24 -7.48 -14.31
C GLN A 24 -3.22 -8.45 -14.96
N GLN A 25 -4.42 -8.64 -14.39
CA GLN A 25 -5.47 -9.47 -15.00
C GLN A 25 -5.93 -8.93 -16.36
N HIS A 26 -6.02 -7.60 -16.51
CA HIS A 26 -6.33 -6.97 -17.79
C HIS A 26 -5.23 -7.23 -18.81
N LEU A 27 -3.96 -7.10 -18.41
CA LEU A 27 -2.81 -7.40 -19.27
C LEU A 27 -2.81 -8.85 -19.76
N GLU A 28 -3.10 -9.81 -18.88
CA GLU A 28 -3.25 -11.23 -19.26
C GLU A 28 -4.37 -11.42 -20.29
N ARG A 29 -5.52 -10.76 -20.08
CA ARG A 29 -6.65 -10.82 -21.01
C ARG A 29 -6.28 -10.25 -22.38
N LEU A 30 -5.57 -9.12 -22.44
CA LEU A 30 -5.12 -8.52 -23.70
C LEU A 30 -4.17 -9.44 -24.46
N ASN A 31 -3.27 -10.11 -23.76
CA ASN A 31 -2.38 -11.10 -24.37
C ASN A 31 -3.16 -12.31 -24.93
N ALA A 32 -4.18 -12.80 -24.20
CA ALA A 32 -5.05 -13.85 -24.69
C ALA A 32 -5.83 -13.44 -25.95
N LEU A 33 -6.39 -12.23 -25.96
CA LEU A 33 -7.09 -11.68 -27.13
C LEU A 33 -6.18 -11.54 -28.35
N LYS A 34 -4.92 -11.17 -28.14
CA LYS A 34 -3.91 -11.07 -29.21
C LYS A 34 -3.59 -12.45 -29.84
N ILE A 35 -3.59 -13.50 -29.03
CA ILE A 35 -3.44 -14.89 -29.51
C ILE A 35 -4.68 -15.29 -30.33
N GLU A 36 -5.88 -15.05 -29.81
CA GLU A 36 -7.14 -15.37 -30.49
C GLU A 36 -7.25 -14.65 -31.85
N GLU A 37 -6.84 -13.38 -31.92
CA GLU A 37 -6.84 -12.59 -33.15
C GLU A 37 -5.85 -13.15 -34.18
N TYR A 38 -4.69 -13.63 -33.73
CA TYR A 38 -3.73 -14.30 -34.60
C TYR A 38 -4.26 -15.61 -35.15
N GLU A 39 -4.96 -16.41 -34.33
CA GLU A 39 -5.62 -17.64 -34.77
C GLU A 39 -6.71 -17.35 -35.81
N LYS A 40 -7.53 -16.32 -35.62
CA LYS A 40 -8.53 -15.89 -36.61
C LYS A 40 -7.90 -15.50 -37.94
N TYR A 41 -6.74 -14.85 -37.90
CA TYR A 41 -5.99 -14.51 -39.11
C TYR A 41 -5.48 -15.76 -39.82
N LEU A 42 -4.92 -16.73 -39.08
CA LEU A 42 -4.46 -18.00 -39.65
C LEU A 42 -5.60 -18.81 -40.27
N ASP A 43 -6.77 -18.81 -39.64
CA ASP A 43 -8.00 -19.44 -40.14
C ASP A 43 -8.62 -18.69 -41.34
N GLY A 44 -8.05 -17.55 -41.75
CA GLY A 44 -8.57 -16.72 -42.83
C GLY A 44 -9.89 -16.02 -42.51
N LYS A 45 -10.30 -15.97 -41.24
CA LYS A 45 -11.53 -15.31 -40.77
C LYS A 45 -11.42 -13.79 -40.79
N ILE A 46 -10.20 -13.26 -40.72
CA ILE A 46 -9.89 -11.83 -40.82
C ILE A 46 -8.82 -11.58 -41.88
N GLY A 47 -8.87 -10.41 -42.51
CA GLY A 47 -7.85 -9.98 -43.46
C GLY A 47 -6.55 -9.52 -42.80
N LYS A 48 -5.47 -9.46 -43.57
CA LYS A 48 -4.16 -9.00 -43.09
C LYS A 48 -4.20 -7.57 -42.54
N ASP A 49 -4.90 -6.66 -43.21
CA ASP A 49 -4.97 -5.25 -42.79
C ASP A 49 -5.74 -5.08 -41.48
N ASP A 50 -6.82 -5.86 -41.29
CA ASP A 50 -7.60 -5.86 -40.05
C ASP A 50 -6.77 -6.43 -38.90
N TYR A 51 -6.09 -7.56 -39.12
CA TYR A 51 -5.15 -8.13 -38.15
C TYR A 51 -4.06 -7.13 -37.74
N LEU A 52 -3.44 -6.43 -38.70
CA LEU A 52 -2.38 -5.46 -38.42
C LEU A 52 -2.87 -4.29 -37.57
N LYS A 53 -4.08 -3.76 -37.85
CA LYS A 53 -4.70 -2.70 -37.05
C LYS A 53 -4.99 -3.16 -35.63
N GLN A 54 -5.63 -4.33 -35.48
CA GLN A 54 -5.98 -4.87 -34.15
C GLN A 54 -4.74 -5.21 -33.33
N ARG A 55 -3.71 -5.77 -33.97
CA ARG A 55 -2.42 -6.05 -33.32
C ARG A 55 -1.78 -4.77 -32.78
N GLU A 56 -1.82 -3.69 -33.56
CA GLU A 56 -1.27 -2.40 -33.13
C GLU A 56 -2.05 -1.81 -31.96
N MET A 57 -3.38 -1.87 -32.01
CA MET A 57 -4.23 -1.45 -30.88
C MET A 57 -3.92 -2.23 -29.60
N TYR A 58 -3.85 -3.56 -29.67
CA TYR A 58 -3.51 -4.39 -28.50
C TYR A 58 -2.10 -4.11 -27.98
N ASN A 59 -1.12 -3.88 -28.85
CA ASN A 59 0.23 -3.53 -28.43
C ASN A 59 0.26 -2.21 -27.65
N GLN A 60 -0.45 -1.19 -28.13
CA GLN A 60 -0.55 0.09 -27.44
C GLN A 60 -1.23 -0.05 -26.08
N GLU A 61 -2.31 -0.82 -26.00
CA GLU A 61 -3.01 -1.05 -24.74
C GLU A 61 -2.17 -1.86 -23.74
N ILE A 62 -1.39 -2.83 -24.23
CA ILE A 62 -0.41 -3.60 -23.44
C ILE A 62 0.68 -2.69 -22.89
N GLU A 63 1.26 -1.80 -23.68
CA GLU A 63 2.27 -0.84 -23.21
C GLU A 63 1.70 0.10 -22.14
N GLN A 64 0.51 0.64 -22.37
CA GLN A 64 -0.16 1.52 -21.41
C GLN A 64 -0.44 0.80 -20.09
N THR A 65 -1.01 -0.40 -20.16
CA THR A 65 -1.32 -1.22 -18.98
C THR A 65 -0.05 -1.63 -18.24
N SER A 66 1.01 -1.98 -18.96
CA SER A 66 2.30 -2.33 -18.34
C SER A 66 2.92 -1.13 -17.63
N SER A 67 2.89 0.05 -18.24
CA SER A 67 3.36 1.29 -17.60
C SER A 67 2.55 1.61 -16.34
N GLN A 68 1.23 1.40 -16.38
CA GLN A 68 0.37 1.59 -15.21
C GLN A 68 0.73 0.63 -14.08
N ILE A 69 0.97 -0.66 -14.38
CA ILE A 69 1.41 -1.65 -13.40
C ILE A 69 2.72 -1.20 -12.74
N SER A 70 3.73 -0.81 -13.53
CA SER A 70 5.02 -0.36 -12.98
C SER A 70 4.89 0.86 -12.07
N LYS A 71 3.98 1.79 -12.38
CA LYS A 71 3.70 2.96 -11.51
C LYS A 71 3.07 2.54 -10.20
N LEU A 72 2.04 1.69 -10.26
CA LEU A 72 1.34 1.18 -9.06
C LEU A 72 2.28 0.39 -8.15
N GLU A 73 3.19 -0.41 -8.71
CA GLU A 73 4.21 -1.15 -7.97
C GLU A 73 5.24 -0.23 -7.32
N ALA A 74 5.69 0.82 -8.03
CA ALA A 74 6.58 1.83 -7.47
C ALA A 74 5.93 2.61 -6.31
N ASP A 75 4.68 3.02 -6.45
CA ASP A 75 3.92 3.71 -5.41
C ASP A 75 3.72 2.84 -4.17
N TYR A 76 3.46 1.54 -4.38
CA TYR A 76 3.38 0.56 -3.30
C TYR A 76 4.69 0.44 -2.51
N GLU A 77 5.83 0.31 -3.20
CA GLU A 77 7.15 0.22 -2.53
C GLU A 77 7.50 1.51 -1.78
N LEU A 78 7.16 2.68 -2.34
CA LEU A 78 7.35 3.97 -1.67
C LEU A 78 6.52 4.09 -0.39
N GLN A 79 5.25 3.66 -0.39
CA GLN A 79 4.41 3.64 0.81
C GLN A 79 4.95 2.68 1.87
N LYS A 80 5.44 1.51 1.46
CA LYS A 80 6.03 0.52 2.36
C LYS A 80 7.31 1.02 3.02
N LEU A 81 8.15 1.74 2.28
CA LEU A 81 9.35 2.38 2.81
C LEU A 81 9.01 3.46 3.84
N LYS A 82 8.03 4.32 3.55
CA LYS A 82 7.55 5.33 4.50
C LYS A 82 7.07 4.70 5.81
N ASN A 83 6.26 3.65 5.72
CA ASN A 83 5.77 2.94 6.91
C ASN A 83 6.92 2.39 7.76
N LYS A 84 7.94 1.78 7.14
CA LYS A 84 9.13 1.28 7.84
C LYS A 84 10.01 2.38 8.45
N GLU A 85 10.13 3.53 7.80
CA GLU A 85 10.88 4.66 8.35
C GLU A 85 10.22 5.20 9.63
N SER A 86 8.89 5.31 9.65
CA SER A 86 8.15 5.65 10.87
C SER A 86 8.34 4.62 11.99
N GLU A 87 8.33 3.33 11.68
CA GLU A 87 8.59 2.25 12.66
C GLU A 87 10.01 2.35 13.26
N ASN A 88 11.03 2.59 12.42
CA ASN A 88 12.41 2.74 12.88
C ASN A 88 12.61 3.98 13.75
N GLN A 89 11.92 5.09 13.46
CA GLN A 89 11.98 6.31 14.26
C GLN A 89 11.41 6.09 15.67
N PHE A 90 10.32 5.34 15.81
CA PHE A 90 9.77 4.97 17.12
C PHE A 90 10.79 4.17 17.94
N ILE A 91 11.34 3.10 17.37
CA ILE A 91 12.30 2.22 18.07
C ILE A 91 13.55 2.99 18.48
N GLU A 92 14.13 3.77 17.58
CA GLU A 92 15.29 4.64 17.84
C GLU A 92 15.04 5.63 18.99
N HIS A 93 13.85 6.24 19.00
CA HIS A 93 13.48 7.24 20.00
C HIS A 93 13.40 6.65 21.41
N PHE A 94 12.82 5.45 21.57
CA PHE A 94 12.64 4.82 22.88
C PHE A 94 13.83 3.97 23.33
N LYS A 95 14.62 3.40 22.41
CA LYS A 95 15.84 2.66 22.75
C LYS A 95 16.87 3.52 23.48
N ARG A 96 16.85 4.85 23.26
CA ARG A 96 17.73 5.82 23.94
C ARG A 96 17.28 6.15 25.38
N LYS A 97 16.02 5.88 25.75
CA LYS A 97 15.48 6.16 27.09
C LYS A 97 15.45 4.85 27.89
N GLN A 98 16.54 4.55 28.60
CA GLN A 98 16.60 3.39 29.51
C GLN A 98 15.61 3.52 30.68
N GLU A 99 15.14 2.36 31.17
CA GLU A 99 14.25 2.12 32.33
C GLU A 99 13.48 3.34 32.85
N ILE A 100 12.34 3.63 32.21
CA ILE A 100 11.38 4.63 32.67
C ILE A 100 10.67 4.08 33.91
N LYS A 101 11.03 4.59 35.09
CA LYS A 101 10.35 4.26 36.36
C LYS A 101 9.12 5.13 36.63
N GLU A 102 9.08 6.34 36.07
CA GLU A 102 7.99 7.31 36.24
C GLU A 102 7.68 8.04 34.93
N LEU A 103 6.40 8.31 34.66
CA LEU A 103 5.97 9.12 33.52
C LEU A 103 6.27 10.60 33.80
N SER A 104 7.43 11.07 33.33
CA SER A 104 7.76 12.49 33.37
C SER A 104 6.88 13.28 32.39
N ARG A 105 6.71 14.58 32.64
CA ARG A 105 5.92 15.46 31.76
C ARG A 105 6.42 15.47 30.32
N ASP A 106 7.73 15.36 30.14
CA ASP A 106 8.35 15.29 28.81
C ASP A 106 8.04 13.96 28.12
N LEU A 107 8.03 12.87 28.89
CA LEU A 107 7.66 11.55 28.40
C LEU A 107 6.17 11.46 28.01
N VAL A 108 5.29 12.06 28.82
CA VAL A 108 3.84 12.15 28.51
C VAL A 108 3.63 12.91 27.20
N LYS A 109 4.31 14.05 27.01
CA LYS A 109 4.20 14.83 25.77
C LYS A 109 4.62 14.06 24.52
N GLU A 110 5.58 13.14 24.66
CA GLU A 110 6.06 12.34 23.54
C GLU A 110 5.21 11.10 23.30
N LEU A 111 4.76 10.42 24.36
CA LEU A 111 4.06 9.14 24.27
C LEU A 111 2.55 9.26 24.07
N VAL A 112 1.93 10.34 24.52
CA VAL A 112 0.48 10.48 24.59
C VAL A 112 0.00 11.45 23.52
N ASP A 113 -0.85 10.95 22.60
CA ASP A 113 -1.57 11.75 21.60
C ASP A 113 -2.69 12.53 22.29
N SER A 114 -3.48 11.86 23.13
CA SER A 114 -4.64 12.46 23.79
C SER A 114 -5.01 11.75 25.10
N ILE A 115 -5.55 12.51 26.05
CA ILE A 115 -6.14 11.97 27.29
C ILE A 115 -7.59 12.43 27.34
N TYR A 116 -8.52 11.48 27.29
CA TYR A 116 -9.95 11.72 27.50
C TYR A 116 -10.29 11.39 28.94
N VAL A 117 -11.02 12.28 29.61
CA VAL A 117 -11.45 12.09 31.01
C VAL A 117 -12.97 12.00 31.03
N PHE A 118 -13.48 10.86 31.52
CA PHE A 118 -14.89 10.55 31.66
C PHE A 118 -15.24 10.46 33.16
N GLY A 119 -16.02 11.42 33.68
CA GLY A 119 -16.48 11.41 35.07
C GLY A 119 -15.34 11.43 36.12
N GLU A 120 -15.63 11.00 37.35
CA GLU A 120 -14.68 11.09 38.47
C GLU A 120 -13.52 10.07 38.38
N ASN A 121 -13.68 8.94 37.67
CA ASN A 121 -12.75 7.81 37.78
C ASN A 121 -12.37 7.10 36.47
N GLN A 122 -12.75 7.61 35.30
CA GLN A 122 -12.40 6.97 34.03
C GLN A 122 -11.55 7.91 33.18
N ILE A 123 -10.37 7.43 32.78
CA ILE A 123 -9.52 8.09 31.79
C ILE A 123 -9.22 7.11 30.66
N GLU A 124 -9.16 7.64 29.45
CA GLU A 124 -8.74 6.92 28.26
C GLU A 124 -7.54 7.66 27.67
N ILE A 125 -6.43 6.93 27.53
CA ILE A 125 -5.17 7.47 27.02
C ILE A 125 -4.95 6.92 25.62
N VAL A 126 -4.90 7.82 24.64
CA VAL A 126 -4.50 7.52 23.27
C VAL A 126 -3.00 7.74 23.17
N TRP A 127 -2.28 6.68 22.83
CA TRP A 127 -0.81 6.70 22.70
C TRP A 127 -0.40 7.01 21.25
N ASN A 128 0.64 7.81 21.07
CA ASN A 128 1.18 8.15 19.74
C ASN A 128 1.71 6.94 18.96
N PHE A 129 2.05 5.83 19.64
CA PHE A 129 2.75 4.68 19.05
C PHE A 129 2.16 3.31 19.45
N ALA A 130 0.88 3.26 19.82
CA ALA A 130 0.22 2.01 20.26
C ALA A 130 0.36 0.88 19.23
N ASP A 131 0.25 1.21 17.95
CA ASP A 131 0.30 0.25 16.86
C ASP A 131 1.71 -0.29 16.59
N ASP A 132 2.74 0.55 16.71
CA ASP A 132 4.13 0.12 16.55
C ASP A 132 4.53 -0.82 17.68
N TYR A 133 4.08 -0.51 18.91
CA TYR A 133 4.23 -1.41 20.07
C TYR A 133 3.48 -2.74 19.88
N LYS A 134 2.25 -2.72 19.39
CA LYS A 134 1.45 -3.93 19.15
C LYS A 134 2.07 -4.83 18.07
N LYS A 135 2.58 -4.26 16.98
CA LYS A 135 3.28 -5.02 15.93
C LYS A 135 4.57 -5.67 16.44
N ILE A 136 5.34 -4.99 17.30
CA ILE A 136 6.51 -5.59 17.95
C ILE A 136 6.09 -6.78 18.83
N LEU A 137 4.99 -6.64 19.57
CA LEU A 137 4.40 -7.73 20.36
C LEU A 137 3.96 -8.93 19.51
N GLU A 138 3.45 -8.68 18.30
CA GLU A 138 3.06 -9.74 17.35
C GLU A 138 4.28 -10.39 16.65
N MET A 139 5.45 -9.77 16.69
CA MET A 139 6.71 -10.28 16.13
C MET A 139 7.58 -11.05 17.14
N LEU A 140 7.23 -11.04 18.43
CA LEU A 140 7.91 -11.74 19.53
C LEU A 140 7.25 -13.10 19.83
#